data_AF-A0A1H6ECF0-F1
#
_entry.id   AF-A0A1H6ECF0-F1
#
_cell.length_a   1.000
_cell.length_b   1.000
_cell.length_c   1.000
_cell.angle_alpha   90.00
_cell.angle_beta   90.00
_cell.angle_gamma   90.00
#
_symmetry.space_group_name_H-M   'P 1'
#
loop_
_entity.id
_entity.type
_entity.pdbx_description
1 polymer ?
#
loop_
_entity_poly.entity_id
_entity_poly.type
_entity_poly.pdbx_seq_one_letter_code
_entity_poly.pdbx_strand_id
1 'polypeptide(L)' 'MPTPNPAEPPAASAPSADRPPVSPVPVVRRWVCCHCGGTGLTGDGDTCPHCHGHGHD' A
#
# COMPACT_ATOMS: atom_id res chain seq x y z
N MET A 1 42.11 36.89 8.58
CA MET A 1 41.75 35.88 7.56
C MET A 1 42.64 34.67 7.81
N PRO A 2 42.11 33.64 8.48
CA PRO A 2 41.59 32.49 7.72
C PRO A 2 40.13 32.18 8.09
N THR A 3 39.31 31.94 7.06
CA THR A 3 37.99 31.35 7.19
C THR A 3 38.14 29.83 7.05
N PRO A 4 37.74 29.02 8.05
CA PRO A 4 37.41 27.62 7.81
C PRO A 4 35.94 27.47 7.38
N ASN A 5 35.74 26.59 6.40
CA ASN A 5 34.57 26.39 5.55
C ASN A 5 33.19 26.27 6.25
N PRO A 6 32.11 26.79 5.63
CA PRO A 6 30.73 26.39 5.88
C PRO A 6 30.37 25.18 5.01
N ALA A 7 30.82 23.98 5.38
CA ALA A 7 30.38 22.75 4.73
C ALA A 7 30.68 21.54 5.59
N GLU A 8 29.93 21.38 6.69
CA GLU A 8 29.72 20.04 7.21
C GLU A 8 28.21 19.79 7.25
N PRO A 9 27.66 19.02 6.30
CA PRO A 9 26.31 18.53 6.45
C PRO A 9 26.28 17.69 7.74
N PRO A 10 25.28 17.84 8.64
CA PRO A 10 25.14 16.89 9.72
C PRO A 10 25.00 15.53 9.07
N ALA A 11 25.97 14.66 9.38
CA ALA A 11 26.11 13.32 8.86
C ALA A 11 24.73 12.70 8.68
N ALA A 12 24.41 12.36 7.43
CA ALA A 12 23.21 11.63 7.09
C ALA A 12 23.03 10.53 8.12
N SER A 13 21.93 10.62 8.89
CA SER A 13 21.59 9.70 9.95
C SER A 13 21.81 8.28 9.46
N ALA A 14 22.82 7.61 9.99
CA ALA A 14 23.08 6.22 9.67
C ALA A 14 21.78 5.45 9.92
N PRO A 15 21.29 4.63 8.98
CA PRO A 15 20.16 3.77 9.26
C PRO A 15 20.59 2.83 10.39
N SER A 16 19.99 2.97 11.57
CA SER A 16 20.26 2.12 12.72
C SER A 16 20.11 0.66 12.29
N ALA A 17 21.25 -0.04 12.24
CA ALA A 17 21.36 -1.45 11.85
C ALA A 17 20.69 -2.41 12.85
N ASP A 18 20.05 -1.88 13.90
CA ASP A 18 19.35 -2.60 14.97
C ASP A 18 17.83 -2.68 14.73
N ARG A 19 17.38 -2.49 13.49
CA ARG A 19 15.96 -2.73 13.18
C ARG A 19 15.80 -4.21 12.85
N PRO A 20 15.01 -4.98 13.63
CA PRO A 20 14.79 -6.38 13.30
C PRO A 20 14.22 -6.49 11.89
N PRO A 21 14.57 -7.53 11.12
CA PRO A 21 14.04 -7.72 9.79
C PRO A 21 12.51 -7.77 9.89
N VAL A 22 11.85 -6.76 9.34
CA VAL A 22 10.40 -6.78 9.21
C VAL A 22 10.08 -7.84 8.17
N SER A 23 9.57 -8.98 8.62
CA SER A 23 9.00 -9.97 7.70
C SER A 23 7.89 -9.28 6.90
N PRO A 24 7.96 -9.27 5.56
CA PRO A 24 6.91 -8.64 4.76
C PRO A 24 5.62 -9.40 5.03
N VAL A 25 4.63 -8.70 5.60
CA VAL A 25 3.27 -9.24 5.72
C VAL A 25 2.78 -9.46 4.29
N PRO A 26 2.33 -10.66 3.91
CA PRO A 26 1.79 -10.88 2.57
C PRO A 26 0.58 -9.97 2.37
N VAL A 27 0.69 -9.04 1.43
CA VAL A 27 -0.47 -8.28 0.95
C VAL A 27 -1.39 -9.25 0.23
N VAL A 28 -2.43 -9.68 0.93
CA VAL A 28 -3.48 -10.52 0.34
C VAL A 28 -4.20 -9.66 -0.69
N ARG A 29 -3.85 -9.83 -1.97
CA ARG A 29 -4.58 -9.20 -3.08
C ARG A 29 -5.90 -9.93 -3.20
N ARG A 30 -6.92 -9.38 -2.57
CA ARG A 30 -8.28 -9.85 -2.75
C ARG A 30 -8.81 -9.34 -4.10
N TRP A 31 -9.56 -10.19 -4.79
CA TRP A 31 -10.14 -9.87 -6.09
C TRP A 31 -11.42 -9.08 -5.87
N VAL A 32 -11.51 -7.92 -6.52
CA VAL A 32 -12.73 -7.11 -6.61
C VAL A 32 -13.33 -7.23 -7.99
N CYS A 33 -14.64 -7.48 -8.04
CA CYS A 33 -15.38 -7.37 -9.30
C CYS A 33 -15.45 -5.89 -9.72
N CYS A 34 -14.84 -5.55 -10.86
CA CYS A 34 -14.81 -4.18 -11.39
C CYS A 34 -16.19 -3.61 -11.75
N HIS A 35 -17.20 -4.48 -11.96
CA HIS A 35 -18.53 -4.06 -12.41
C HIS A 35 -19.44 -3.65 -11.25
N CYS A 36 -19.34 -4.32 -10.11
CA CYS A 36 -20.16 -4.01 -8.92
C CYS A 36 -19.34 -3.43 -7.77
N GLY A 37 -18.03 -3.26 -7.93
CA GLY A 37 -17.15 -2.75 -6.88
C GLY A 37 -17.08 -3.67 -5.66
N GLY A 38 -17.31 -4.97 -5.84
CA GLY A 38 -17.31 -5.95 -4.74
C GLY A 38 -18.63 -6.05 -3.98
N THR A 39 -19.70 -5.37 -4.37
CA THR A 39 -21.01 -5.49 -3.68
C THR A 39 -21.77 -6.76 -4.06
N GLY A 40 -21.50 -7.31 -5.24
CA GLY A 40 -22.22 -8.45 -5.78
C GLY A 40 -23.57 -8.07 -6.41
N LEU A 41 -23.91 -6.78 -6.43
CA LEU A 41 -25.19 -6.29 -6.93
C LEU A 41 -25.01 -5.28 -8.08
N THR A 42 -25.99 -5.18 -8.95
CA THR A 42 -26.12 -4.09 -9.92
C THR A 42 -26.62 -2.83 -9.23
N GLY A 43 -26.59 -1.69 -9.93
CA GLY A 43 -27.13 -0.42 -9.40
C GLY A 43 -28.62 -0.48 -9.07
N ASP A 44 -29.37 -1.37 -9.73
CA ASP A 44 -30.80 -1.60 -9.52
C ASP A 44 -31.08 -2.57 -8.36
N GLY A 45 -30.04 -3.15 -7.75
CA GLY A 45 -30.14 -4.09 -6.64
C GLY A 45 -30.26 -5.57 -7.05
N ASP A 46 -30.24 -5.86 -8.34
CA ASP A 46 -30.21 -7.24 -8.86
C ASP A 46 -28.83 -7.89 -8.68
N THR A 47 -28.78 -9.21 -8.73
CA THR A 47 -27.52 -9.96 -8.68
C THR A 47 -26.61 -9.54 -9.85
N CYS A 48 -25.37 -9.14 -9.52
CA CYS A 48 -24.41 -8.74 -10.55
C CYS A 48 -24.07 -9.95 -11.46
N PRO A 49 -24.32 -9.87 -12.78
CA PRO A 49 -24.11 -10.99 -13.69
C PRO A 49 -22.62 -11.28 -13.94
N HIS A 50 -21.75 -10.31 -13.70
CA HIS A 50 -20.31 -10.46 -13.93
C HIS A 50 -19.62 -11.28 -12.84
N CYS A 51 -20.12 -11.21 -11.61
CA CYS A 51 -19.61 -12.00 -10.49
C CYS A 51 -20.65 -12.98 -9.95
N HIS A 52 -21.81 -13.14 -10.58
CA HIS A 52 -22.91 -13.99 -10.13
C HIS A 52 -23.27 -13.79 -8.65
N GLY A 53 -23.26 -12.54 -8.17
CA GLY A 53 -23.54 -12.24 -6.76
C GLY A 53 -22.39 -12.46 -5.79
N HIS A 54 -21.23 -12.97 -6.24
CA HIS A 54 -20.11 -13.27 -5.34
C HIS A 54 -19.47 -12.05 -4.70
N GLY A 55 -19.57 -10.89 -5.35
CA GLY A 55 -19.19 -9.58 -4.81
C GLY A 55 -18.23 -9.63 -3.63
N HIS A 56 -16.92 -9.64 -3.90
CA HIS A 56 -15.99 -9.57 -2.80
C HIS A 56 -14.91 -8.52 -3.03
N ASP A 57 -14.47 -7.97 -1.88
CA ASP A 57 -13.32 -7.10 -1.64
C ASP A 57 -12.07 -7.92 -1.48
#